data_AF-A0A382KLH3-F1
#
_entry.id   AF-A0A382KLH3-F1
#
_cell.length_a   1.000
_cell.length_b   1.000
_cell.length_c   1.000
_cell.angle_alpha   90.00
_cell.angle_beta   90.00
_cell.angle_gamma   90.00
#
_symmetry.space_group_name_H-M   'P 1'
#
loop_
_entity.id
_entity.type
_entity.pdbx_description
1 polymer ?
#
loop_
_entity_poly.entity_id
_entity_poly.type
_entity_poly.pdbx_seq_one_letter_code
_entity_poly.pdbx_strand_id
1 'polypeptide(L)'
;MELAEEEQDESLLNEMENSVNELEIKLASAEVKAILSGESDFNNAIVSINSGAGGTESQDWAQMLLRMYTRWGERNGYETEILDIQYGEEAGIKSATVIFSGDYAYGYLKAEIGVHRLVRISPYDANKRRHTSFASVFVFPEVDENVEVEVKDE
;
A
#
# COMPACT_ATOMS: atom_id res chain seq x y z
N MET A 1 36.03 -8.74 10.07
CA MET A 1 36.14 -10.20 10.20
C MET A 1 37.55 -10.56 10.61
N GLU A 2 38.58 -10.16 9.84
CA GLU A 2 40.00 -10.40 10.25
C GLU A 2 40.32 -9.93 11.68
N LEU A 3 39.93 -8.71 12.08
CA LEU A 3 40.24 -8.19 13.43
C LEU A 3 39.48 -8.91 14.57
N ALA A 4 38.26 -9.40 14.31
CA ALA A 4 37.42 -10.05 15.32
C ALA A 4 37.78 -11.53 15.50
N GLU A 5 38.24 -12.19 14.43
CA GLU A 5 38.81 -13.54 14.49
C GLU A 5 40.18 -13.55 15.19
N GLU A 6 40.98 -12.49 15.03
CA GLU A 6 42.26 -12.33 15.71
C GLU A 6 42.12 -12.11 17.23
N GLU A 7 41.04 -11.46 17.70
CA GLU A 7 40.85 -11.13 19.13
C GLU A 7 39.84 -12.04 19.88
N GLN A 8 39.21 -13.02 19.22
CA GLN A 8 38.18 -13.91 19.81
C GLN A 8 37.05 -13.17 20.54
N ASP A 9 36.72 -11.96 20.10
CA ASP A 9 35.73 -11.13 20.78
C ASP A 9 34.32 -11.39 20.21
N GLU A 10 33.56 -12.23 20.91
CA GLU A 10 32.17 -12.56 20.58
C GLU A 10 31.25 -11.33 20.54
N SER A 11 31.58 -10.24 21.27
CA SER A 11 30.79 -9.00 21.23
C SER A 11 30.96 -8.27 19.91
N LEU A 12 32.20 -8.18 19.41
CA LEU A 12 32.54 -7.65 18.09
C LEU A 12 31.90 -8.45 16.96
N LEU A 13 31.88 -9.79 17.06
CA LEU A 13 31.20 -10.64 16.08
C LEU A 13 29.69 -10.36 16.00
N ASN A 14 29.01 -10.22 17.14
CA ASN A 14 27.59 -9.88 17.18
C ASN A 14 27.30 -8.49 16.60
N GLU A 15 28.14 -7.48 16.90
CA GLU A 15 28.01 -6.15 16.29
C GLU A 15 28.22 -6.16 14.78
N MET A 16 29.17 -6.98 14.30
CA MET A 16 29.40 -7.17 12.86
C MET A 16 28.20 -7.87 12.18
N GLU A 17 27.63 -8.92 12.78
CA GLU A 17 26.43 -9.59 12.25
C GLU A 17 25.25 -8.63 12.15
N ASN A 18 24.99 -7.83 13.19
CA ASN A 18 23.95 -6.80 13.16
C ASN A 18 24.19 -5.78 12.05
N SER A 19 25.44 -5.33 11.87
CA SER A 19 25.81 -4.38 10.82
C SER A 19 25.60 -4.95 9.42
N VAL A 20 25.93 -6.23 9.21
CA VAL A 20 25.69 -6.93 7.93
C VAL A 20 24.20 -7.04 7.66
N ASN A 21 23.39 -7.45 8.66
CA ASN A 21 21.94 -7.52 8.52
C ASN A 21 21.32 -6.16 8.17
N GLU A 22 21.78 -5.07 8.79
CA GLU A 22 21.34 -3.71 8.43
C GLU A 22 21.70 -3.33 6.99
N LEU A 23 22.90 -3.70 6.54
CA LEU A 23 23.36 -3.43 5.17
C LEU A 23 22.54 -4.21 4.15
N GLU A 24 22.20 -5.48 4.43
CA GLU A 24 21.34 -6.28 3.55
C GLU A 24 19.95 -5.64 3.39
N ILE A 25 19.34 -5.16 4.48
CA ILE A 25 18.06 -4.46 4.44
C ILE A 25 18.15 -3.18 3.59
N LYS A 26 19.21 -2.39 3.78
CA LYS A 26 19.44 -1.16 3.00
C LYS A 26 19.68 -1.45 1.52
N LEU A 27 20.44 -2.50 1.20
CA LEU A 27 20.72 -2.91 -0.16
C LEU A 27 19.45 -3.35 -0.88
N ALA A 28 18.64 -4.22 -0.25
CA ALA A 28 17.36 -4.65 -0.81
C ALA A 28 16.41 -3.47 -1.06
N SER A 29 16.37 -2.49 -0.16
CA SER A 29 15.57 -1.27 -0.37
C SER A 29 16.07 -0.45 -1.57
N ALA A 30 17.39 -0.32 -1.73
CA ALA A 30 17.99 0.40 -2.85
C ALA A 30 17.75 -0.30 -4.19
N GLU A 31 17.82 -1.63 -4.23
CA GLU A 31 17.51 -2.42 -5.43
C GLU A 31 16.06 -2.20 -5.88
N VAL A 32 15.11 -2.20 -4.94
CA VAL A 32 13.70 -1.92 -5.28
C VAL A 32 13.55 -0.51 -5.84
N LYS A 33 14.18 0.50 -5.23
CA LYS A 33 14.15 1.87 -5.76
C LYS A 33 14.76 1.98 -7.15
N ALA A 34 15.81 1.21 -7.45
CA ALA A 34 16.40 1.17 -8.78
C ALA A 34 15.46 0.57 -9.84
N ILE A 35 14.59 -0.37 -9.44
CA ILE A 35 13.55 -0.94 -10.31
C ILE A 35 12.43 0.07 -10.57
N LEU A 36 12.09 0.90 -9.58
CA LEU A 36 11.07 1.96 -9.64
C LEU A 36 11.55 3.18 -10.45
N SER A 37 11.75 2.97 -11.75
CA SER A 37 12.29 3.94 -12.70
C SER A 37 11.25 4.59 -13.61
N GLY A 38 9.95 4.37 -13.36
CA GLY A 38 8.88 5.01 -14.11
C GLY A 38 8.80 6.51 -13.84
N GLU A 39 8.34 7.28 -14.83
CA GLU A 39 8.28 8.75 -14.75
C GLU A 39 7.50 9.27 -13.53
N SER A 40 6.43 8.58 -13.15
CA SER A 40 5.59 8.94 -12.01
C SER A 40 5.86 8.11 -10.74
N ASP A 41 6.86 7.21 -10.76
CA ASP A 41 7.10 6.31 -9.62
C ASP A 41 7.44 7.07 -8.35
N PHE A 42 8.01 8.27 -8.48
CA PHE A 42 8.38 9.18 -7.39
C PHE A 42 7.21 9.95 -6.80
N ASN A 43 6.07 9.99 -7.50
CA ASN A 43 4.94 10.84 -7.12
C ASN A 43 4.18 10.25 -5.93
N ASN A 44 3.41 11.11 -5.28
CA ASN A 44 2.40 10.69 -4.32
C ASN A 44 1.37 9.79 -5.01
N ALA A 45 0.67 8.97 -4.22
CA ALA A 45 -0.30 8.01 -4.72
C ALA A 45 -1.71 8.35 -4.24
N ILE A 46 -2.65 8.43 -5.17
CA ILE A 46 -4.07 8.50 -4.90
C ILE A 46 -4.64 7.09 -5.03
N VAL A 47 -5.05 6.50 -3.90
CA VAL A 47 -5.61 5.15 -3.83
C VAL A 47 -7.12 5.23 -3.71
N SER A 48 -7.85 4.65 -4.66
CA SER A 48 -9.30 4.50 -4.63
C SER A 48 -9.68 3.04 -4.42
N ILE A 49 -10.45 2.78 -3.37
CA ILE A 49 -10.93 1.45 -3.00
C ILE A 49 -12.44 1.43 -3.19
N ASN A 50 -12.94 0.44 -3.92
CA ASN A 50 -14.37 0.30 -4.20
C ASN A 50 -14.84 -1.12 -3.86
N SER A 51 -15.94 -1.21 -3.13
CA SER A 51 -16.57 -2.50 -2.84
C SER A 51 -17.16 -3.10 -4.12
N GLY A 52 -16.93 -4.39 -4.34
CA GLY A 52 -17.49 -5.12 -5.47
C GLY A 52 -18.93 -5.60 -5.22
N ALA A 53 -19.42 -6.44 -6.13
CA ALA A 53 -20.71 -7.09 -5.97
C ALA A 53 -20.66 -8.11 -4.80
N GLY A 54 -21.48 -7.88 -3.78
CA GLY A 54 -21.56 -8.77 -2.61
C GLY A 54 -22.17 -8.14 -1.35
N GLY A 55 -22.81 -6.96 -1.46
CA GLY A 55 -23.52 -6.31 -0.35
C GLY A 55 -22.62 -5.98 0.83
N THR A 56 -23.15 -6.10 2.04
CA THR A 56 -22.48 -5.79 3.31
C THR A 56 -21.12 -6.50 3.46
N GLU A 57 -20.98 -7.74 2.97
CA GLU A 57 -19.73 -8.50 3.08
C GLU A 57 -18.59 -7.91 2.21
N SER A 58 -18.91 -7.43 1.01
CA SER A 58 -17.92 -6.76 0.15
C SER A 58 -17.59 -5.36 0.64
N GLN A 59 -18.55 -4.69 1.29
CA GLN A 59 -18.33 -3.40 1.93
C GLN A 59 -17.39 -3.52 3.15
N ASP A 60 -17.59 -4.54 3.99
CA ASP A 60 -16.67 -4.83 5.11
C ASP A 60 -15.26 -5.17 4.60
N TRP A 61 -15.18 -5.96 3.52
CA TRP A 61 -13.89 -6.27 2.91
C TRP A 61 -13.16 -5.02 2.38
N ALA A 62 -13.87 -4.12 1.70
CA ALA A 62 -13.30 -2.85 1.26
C ALA A 62 -12.79 -2.00 2.45
N GLN A 63 -13.49 -2.01 3.59
CA GLN A 63 -13.05 -1.31 4.79
C GLN A 63 -11.80 -1.95 5.41
N MET A 64 -11.71 -3.29 5.39
CA MET A 64 -10.52 -3.99 5.83
C MET A 64 -9.30 -3.64 4.97
N LEU A 65 -9.47 -3.53 3.65
CA LEU A 65 -8.40 -3.09 2.73
C LEU A 65 -7.98 -1.65 3.01
N LEU A 66 -8.94 -0.72 3.19
CA LEU A 66 -8.65 0.65 3.58
C LEU A 66 -7.75 0.68 4.83
N ARG A 67 -8.17 -0.03 5.89
CA ARG A 67 -7.39 -0.12 7.13
C ARG A 67 -6.01 -0.77 6.92
N MET A 68 -5.90 -1.74 6.02
CA MET A 68 -4.63 -2.39 5.69
C MET A 68 -3.66 -1.38 5.05
N TYR A 69 -4.12 -0.63 4.05
CA TYR A 69 -3.30 0.34 3.35
C TYR A 69 -2.92 1.53 4.23
N THR A 70 -3.84 2.10 5.02
CA THR A 70 -3.50 3.19 5.95
C THR A 70 -2.40 2.77 6.94
N ARG A 71 -2.50 1.56 7.51
CA ARG A 71 -1.47 1.02 8.42
C ARG A 71 -0.14 0.74 7.72
N TRP A 72 -0.19 0.31 6.47
CA TRP A 72 1.02 0.17 5.66
C TRP A 72 1.67 1.54 5.42
N GLY A 73 0.88 2.57 5.12
CA GLY A 73 1.34 3.95 4.98
C GLY A 73 2.06 4.45 6.23
N GLU A 74 1.38 4.40 7.37
CA GLU A 74 1.92 4.80 8.67
C GLU A 74 3.22 4.06 9.02
N ARG A 75 3.29 2.75 8.78
CA ARG A 75 4.47 1.93 9.08
C ARG A 75 5.67 2.28 8.20
N ASN A 76 5.45 2.68 6.95
CA ASN A 76 6.50 3.06 6.02
C ASN A 76 6.82 4.57 6.06
N GLY A 77 6.18 5.33 6.96
CA GLY A 77 6.43 6.76 7.13
C GLY A 77 5.77 7.66 6.08
N TYR A 78 4.77 7.15 5.35
CA TYR A 78 3.97 7.97 4.44
C TYR A 78 2.94 8.78 5.23
N GLU A 79 2.70 10.01 4.82
CA GLU A 79 1.56 10.78 5.28
C GLU A 79 0.31 10.28 4.55
N THR A 80 -0.76 9.98 5.29
CA THR A 80 -1.99 9.42 4.73
C THR A 80 -3.18 10.31 5.04
N GLU A 81 -3.88 10.75 4.00
CA GLU A 81 -5.06 11.61 4.11
C GLU A 81 -6.26 10.98 3.41
N ILE A 82 -7.38 10.85 4.12
CA ILE A 82 -8.63 10.35 3.52
C ILE A 82 -9.36 11.54 2.90
N LEU A 83 -9.48 11.55 1.58
CA LEU A 83 -10.16 12.60 0.83
C LEU A 83 -11.68 12.42 0.80
N ASP A 84 -12.13 11.19 0.56
CA ASP A 84 -13.54 10.83 0.49
C ASP A 84 -13.76 9.44 1.07
N ILE A 85 -14.91 9.26 1.72
CA ILE A 85 -15.33 7.96 2.25
C ILE A 85 -16.85 7.86 2.21
N GLN A 86 -17.34 6.82 1.54
CA GLN A 86 -18.75 6.49 1.50
C GLN A 86 -18.99 5.22 2.29
N TYR A 87 -19.70 5.34 3.41
CA TYR A 87 -20.02 4.20 4.25
C TYR A 87 -21.11 3.31 3.64
N GLY A 88 -21.05 2.01 3.96
CA GLY A 88 -22.13 1.07 3.73
C GLY A 88 -23.35 1.38 4.60
N GLU A 89 -24.50 0.80 4.25
CA GLU A 89 -25.75 1.00 5.02
C GLU A 89 -25.76 0.23 6.34
N GLU A 90 -25.08 -0.93 6.38
CA GLU A 90 -25.07 -1.82 7.54
C GLU A 90 -23.67 -1.96 8.14
N ALA A 91 -22.66 -2.21 7.31
CA ALA A 91 -21.26 -2.27 7.71
C ALA A 91 -20.32 -1.92 6.55
N GLY A 92 -19.07 -1.58 6.88
CA GLY A 92 -18.02 -1.35 5.89
C GLY A 92 -18.16 -0.06 5.09
N ILE A 93 -17.55 -0.02 3.91
CA ILE A 93 -17.54 1.13 2.99
C ILE A 93 -17.95 0.72 1.58
N LYS A 94 -18.67 1.58 0.87
CA LYS A 94 -18.94 1.47 -0.57
C LYS A 94 -17.71 1.89 -1.38
N SER A 95 -17.11 3.03 -1.02
CA SER A 95 -15.89 3.55 -1.61
C SER A 95 -15.07 4.36 -0.60
N ALA A 96 -13.76 4.48 -0.85
CA ALA A 96 -12.89 5.44 -0.18
C ALA A 96 -11.77 5.88 -1.12
N THR A 97 -11.34 7.13 -0.99
CA THR A 97 -10.19 7.69 -1.69
C THR A 97 -9.21 8.23 -0.65
N VAL A 98 -7.94 7.81 -0.76
CA VAL A 98 -6.88 8.16 0.18
C VAL A 98 -5.65 8.61 -0.59
N ILE A 99 -5.05 9.71 -0.17
CA ILE A 99 -3.74 10.15 -0.64
C ILE A 99 -2.66 9.58 0.28
N PHE A 100 -1.61 9.05 -0.32
CA PHE A 100 -0.35 8.67 0.32
C PHE A 100 0.75 9.59 -0.19
N SER A 101 1.27 10.44 0.70
CA SER A 101 2.31 11.41 0.38
C SER A 101 3.67 10.93 0.90
N GLY A 102 4.66 10.91 0.01
CA GLY A 102 6.04 10.55 0.32
C GLY A 102 6.79 9.90 -0.84
N ASP A 103 8.10 9.76 -0.67
CA ASP A 103 9.00 9.28 -1.72
C ASP A 103 8.61 7.89 -2.23
N TYR A 104 8.45 7.78 -3.55
CA TYR A 104 8.10 6.55 -4.26
C TYR A 104 6.73 5.94 -3.91
N ALA A 105 5.82 6.70 -3.29
CA ALA A 105 4.52 6.16 -2.86
C ALA A 105 3.76 5.48 -4.02
N TYR A 106 3.69 6.14 -5.18
CA TYR A 106 3.05 5.56 -6.38
C TYR A 106 3.80 4.33 -6.89
N GLY A 107 5.14 4.38 -6.95
CA GLY A 107 5.96 3.28 -7.42
C GLY A 107 5.73 1.98 -6.63
N TYR A 108 5.52 2.06 -5.32
CA TYR A 108 5.16 0.90 -4.51
C TYR A 108 3.70 0.46 -4.72
N LEU A 109 2.76 1.40 -4.68
CA LEU A 109 1.33 1.10 -4.69
C LEU A 109 0.80 0.71 -6.07
N LYS A 110 1.49 1.01 -7.18
CA LYS A 110 1.06 0.59 -8.53
C LYS A 110 0.92 -0.93 -8.69
N ALA A 111 1.70 -1.70 -7.92
CA ALA A 111 1.62 -3.17 -7.91
C ALA A 111 0.34 -3.70 -7.26
N GLU A 112 -0.37 -2.85 -6.49
CA GLU A 112 -1.59 -3.20 -5.76
C GLU A 112 -2.86 -3.01 -6.59
N ILE A 113 -2.74 -2.45 -7.80
CA ILE A 113 -3.87 -2.20 -8.69
C ILE A 113 -4.51 -3.52 -9.10
N GLY A 114 -5.81 -3.65 -8.85
CA GLY A 114 -6.57 -4.82 -9.28
C GLY A 114 -7.73 -5.16 -8.37
N VAL A 115 -8.26 -6.37 -8.56
CA VAL A 115 -9.37 -6.89 -7.76
C VAL A 115 -8.84 -7.84 -6.70
N HIS A 116 -9.08 -7.48 -5.45
CA HIS A 116 -8.66 -8.23 -4.27
C HIS A 116 -9.80 -9.12 -3.80
N ARG A 117 -9.55 -10.44 -3.72
CA ARG A 117 -10.56 -11.44 -3.39
C ARG A 117 -10.39 -11.95 -1.96
N LEU A 118 -11.46 -11.89 -1.17
CA LEU A 118 -11.54 -12.50 0.15
C LEU A 118 -12.48 -13.71 0.13
N VAL A 119 -12.04 -14.82 0.72
CA VAL A 119 -12.86 -16.01 0.94
C VAL A 119 -12.86 -16.34 2.43
N ARG A 120 -13.99 -16.11 3.11
CA ARG A 120 -14.14 -16.38 4.55
C ARG A 120 -15.55 -16.82 4.91
N ILE A 121 -15.76 -17.21 6.16
CA ILE A 121 -17.11 -17.38 6.71
C ILE A 121 -17.62 -16.00 7.10
N SER A 122 -18.73 -15.58 6.50
CA SER A 122 -19.31 -14.26 6.76
C SER A 122 -19.85 -14.17 8.19
N PRO A 123 -19.52 -13.12 8.96
CA PRO A 123 -20.16 -12.85 10.25
C PRO A 123 -21.60 -12.36 10.09
N TYR A 124 -21.99 -11.90 8.89
CA TYR A 124 -23.32 -11.37 8.57
C TYR A 124 -24.30 -12.44 8.04
N ASP A 125 -23.80 -13.62 7.62
CA ASP A 125 -24.67 -14.75 7.23
C ASP A 125 -25.06 -15.60 8.43
N ALA A 126 -26.36 -15.61 8.77
CA ALA A 126 -26.92 -16.42 9.85
C ALA A 126 -26.61 -17.92 9.71
N ASN A 127 -26.45 -18.42 8.47
CA ASN A 127 -26.15 -19.82 8.19
C ASN A 127 -24.64 -20.14 8.20
N LYS A 128 -23.77 -19.16 8.51
CA LYS A 128 -22.30 -19.31 8.55
C LYS A 128 -21.72 -19.97 7.29
N ARG A 129 -22.28 -19.66 6.12
CA ARG A 129 -21.75 -20.18 4.86
C ARG A 129 -20.45 -19.47 4.51
N ARG A 130 -19.64 -20.12 3.67
CA ARG A 130 -18.45 -19.52 3.10
C ARG A 130 -18.87 -18.55 1.99
N HIS A 131 -18.47 -17.30 2.11
CA HIS A 131 -18.69 -16.25 1.12
C HIS A 131 -17.39 -15.94 0.38
N THR A 132 -17.55 -15.48 -0.86
CA THR A 132 -16.47 -14.91 -1.66
C THR A 132 -16.83 -13.47 -1.96
N SER A 133 -15.95 -12.55 -1.55
CA SER A 133 -16.12 -11.11 -1.71
C SER A 133 -14.99 -10.53 -2.54
N PHE A 134 -15.29 -9.41 -3.19
CA PHE A 134 -14.35 -8.72 -4.05
C PHE A 134 -14.36 -7.22 -3.74
N ALA A 135 -13.20 -6.59 -3.81
CA ALA A 135 -13.04 -5.15 -3.77
C ALA A 135 -11.97 -4.76 -4.79
N SER A 136 -12.17 -3.68 -5.52
CA SER A 136 -11.18 -3.15 -6.46
C SER A 136 -10.35 -2.07 -5.79
N VAL A 137 -9.05 -2.08 -6.09
CA VAL A 137 -8.08 -1.07 -5.70
C VAL A 137 -7.53 -0.47 -6.98
N PHE A 138 -7.65 0.85 -7.10
CA PHE A 138 -7.05 1.64 -8.15
C PHE A 138 -6.05 2.61 -7.54
N VAL A 139 -4.94 2.84 -8.23
CA VAL A 139 -3.89 3.72 -7.78
C VAL A 139 -3.50 4.63 -8.93
N PHE A 140 -3.50 5.93 -8.67
CA PHE A 140 -3.15 6.96 -9.63
C PHE A 140 -1.98 7.77 -9.08
N PRO A 141 -1.02 8.18 -9.91
CA PRO A 141 0.00 9.12 -9.48
C PRO A 141 -0.66 10.49 -9.33
N GLU A 142 -0.31 11.22 -8.26
CA GLU A 142 -0.60 12.64 -8.20
C GLU A 142 0.24 13.36 -9.26
N VAL A 143 -0.39 14.05 -10.19
CA VAL A 143 0.26 14.84 -11.23
C VAL A 143 -0.12 16.30 -11.05
N ASP A 144 0.84 17.19 -11.21
CA ASP A 144 0.62 18.62 -11.07
C ASP A 144 -0.26 19.13 -12.22
N GLU A 145 -1.25 19.98 -11.92
CA GLU A 145 -2.23 20.49 -12.90
C GLU A 145 -1.64 21.51 -13.89
N ASN A 146 -0.32 21.73 -13.90
CA ASN A 146 0.37 22.65 -14.83
C ASN A 146 0.51 22.10 -16.26
N VAL A 147 -0.52 21.43 -16.77
CA VAL A 147 -0.66 21.15 -18.19
C VAL A 147 -1.42 22.33 -18.81
N GLU A 148 -0.69 23.34 -19.30
CA GLU A 148 -1.24 24.40 -20.14
C GLU A 148 -1.79 23.76 -21.44
N VAL A 149 -3.05 23.35 -21.43
CA VAL A 149 -3.74 22.93 -22.64
C VAL A 149 -4.24 24.17 -23.36
N GLU A 150 -3.47 24.65 -24.34
CA GLU A 150 -3.96 25.62 -25.31
C GLU A 150 -5.09 24.97 -26.13
N VAL A 151 -6.34 25.27 -25.77
CA VAL A 151 -7.50 24.92 -26.61
C VAL A 151 -7.43 25.79 -27.86
N LYS A 152 -7.20 25.19 -29.03
CA LYS A 152 -7.36 25.87 -30.31
C LYS A 152 -8.85 25.91 -30.66
N ASP A 153 -9.41 27.12 -30.69
CA ASP A 153 -10.74 27.36 -31.25
C ASP A 153 -10.69 27.12 -32.78
N GLU A 154 -11.55 26.23 -33.29
CA GLU A 154 -12.04 26.25 -34.68
C GLU A 154 -13.47 26.78 -34.71
#